data_AF-A0A920VZX1-F1
#
_entry.id   AF-A0A920VZX1-F1
#
_cell.length_a   1.000
_cell.length_b   1.000
_cell.length_c   1.000
_cell.angle_alpha   90.00
_cell.angle_beta   90.00
_cell.angle_gamma   90.00
#
_symmetry.space_group_name_H-M   'P 1'
#
loop_
_entity.id
_entity.type
_entity.pdbx_description
1 polymer ?
#
loop_
_entity_poly.entity_id
_entity_poly.type
_entity_poly.pdbx_seq_one_letter_code
_entity_poly.pdbx_strand_id
1 'polypeptide(L)' 'MDTLGELVNCGKAKDAALAAPDRQALTYEQLRAQVDYTATRLNTLGVGRNDTVAIVLPNGPEMASAFIVLERLLLPHR' A
#
# COMPACT_ATOMS: atom_id res chain seq x y z
N MET A 1 18.60 0.28 4.61
CA MET A 1 17.45 -0.45 5.18
C MET A 1 16.37 -0.32 4.15
N ASP A 2 16.08 -1.41 3.46
CA ASP A 2 15.08 -1.40 2.38
C ASP A 2 13.69 -1.40 3.01
N THR A 3 12.88 -0.43 2.62
CA THR A 3 11.48 -0.31 3.04
C THR A 3 10.63 -1.32 2.30
N LEU A 4 9.47 -1.65 2.86
CA LEU A 4 8.55 -2.59 2.19
C LEU A 4 8.07 -2.00 0.84
N GLY A 5 7.91 -0.67 0.76
CA GLY A 5 7.63 0.04 -0.50
C GLY A 5 8.74 -0.08 -1.55
N GLU A 6 10.02 -0.06 -1.16
CA GLU A 6 11.15 -0.24 -2.08
C GLU A 6 11.18 -1.66 -2.67
N LEU A 7 10.88 -2.69 -1.85
CA LEU A 7 10.75 -4.06 -2.34
C LEU A 7 9.59 -4.23 -3.31
N VAL A 8 8.47 -3.55 -3.05
CA VAL A 8 7.30 -3.53 -3.95
C VAL A 8 7.64 -2.84 -5.28
N ASN A 9 8.57 -1.89 -5.29
CA ASN A 9 9.04 -1.24 -6.52
C ASN A 9 9.97 -2.10 -7.40
N CYS A 10 10.57 -3.15 -6.83
CA CYS A 10 11.39 -4.10 -7.60
C CYS A 10 10.57 -5.12 -8.42
N GLY A 11 9.32 -5.37 -8.06
CA GLY A 11 8.44 -6.31 -8.79
C GLY A 11 8.11 -5.85 -10.21
N LYS A 12 7.93 -6.79 -11.16
CA LYS A 12 7.49 -6.44 -12.52
C LYS A 12 6.02 -6.04 -12.50
N ALA A 13 5.68 -4.99 -13.26
CA ALA A 13 4.35 -4.36 -13.26
C ALA A 13 3.16 -5.34 -13.42
N LYS A 14 3.31 -6.37 -14.27
CA LYS A 14 2.25 -7.34 -14.57
C LYS A 14 2.25 -8.58 -13.68
N ASP A 15 3.26 -8.74 -12.82
CA ASP A 15 3.32 -9.89 -11.92
C ASP A 15 2.34 -9.67 -10.76
N ALA A 16 1.77 -10.78 -10.26
CA ALA A 16 0.90 -10.75 -9.09
C ALA A 16 1.73 -10.35 -7.85
N ALA A 17 1.35 -9.25 -7.22
CA ALA A 17 1.94 -8.78 -5.97
C ALA A 17 1.21 -9.35 -4.75
N LEU A 18 -0.12 -9.40 -4.81
CA LEU A 18 -0.97 -9.91 -3.73
C LEU A 18 -2.06 -10.79 -4.34
N ALA A 19 -2.19 -12.02 -3.84
CA ALA A 19 -3.24 -12.95 -4.26
C ALA A 19 -3.90 -13.58 -3.02
N ALA A 20 -5.19 -13.88 -3.13
CA ALA A 20 -5.92 -14.66 -2.14
C ALA A 20 -6.86 -15.64 -2.82
N PRO A 21 -7.17 -16.77 -2.18
CA PRO A 21 -8.21 -17.66 -2.65
C PRO A 21 -9.54 -16.88 -2.79
N ASP A 22 -10.26 -17.12 -3.89
CA ASP A 22 -11.50 -16.42 -4.25
C ASP A 22 -11.40 -14.90 -4.46
N ARG A 23 -10.19 -14.35 -4.63
CA ARG A 23 -10.00 -12.93 -4.98
C ARG A 23 -9.10 -12.76 -6.19
N GLN A 24 -9.40 -11.72 -6.96
CA GLN A 24 -8.55 -11.34 -8.09
C GLN A 24 -7.19 -10.89 -7.57
N ALA A 25 -6.12 -11.43 -8.16
CA ALA A 25 -4.77 -11.05 -7.80
C ALA A 25 -4.52 -9.58 -8.16
N LEU A 26 -3.97 -8.84 -7.21
CA LEU A 26 -3.51 -7.47 -7.41
C LEU A 26 -2.11 -7.52 -8.01
N THR A 27 -1.90 -6.86 -9.15
CA THR A 27 -0.57 -6.74 -9.74
C THR A 27 0.28 -5.70 -9.03
N TYR A 28 1.60 -5.71 -9.23
CA TYR A 28 2.48 -4.67 -8.69
C TYR A 28 2.12 -3.27 -9.17
N GLU A 29 1.67 -3.12 -10.43
CA GLU A 29 1.20 -1.84 -10.95
C GLU A 29 -0.06 -1.35 -10.21
N GLN A 30 -1.04 -2.23 -10.04
CA GLN A 30 -2.29 -1.91 -9.33
C GLN A 30 -2.02 -1.58 -7.87
N LEU A 31 -1.10 -2.31 -7.23
CA LEU A 31 -0.70 -2.08 -5.85
C LEU A 31 -0.05 -0.69 -5.69
N ARG A 32 0.88 -0.32 -6.56
CA ARG A 32 1.52 1.00 -6.52
C ARG A 32 0.52 2.12 -6.74
N ALA A 33 -0.36 1.98 -7.74
CA ALA A 33 -1.41 2.95 -8.00
C ALA A 33 -2.37 3.12 -6.80
N GLN A 34 -2.74 2.01 -6.15
CA GLN A 34 -3.59 2.04 -4.97
C GLN A 34 -2.88 2.68 -3.76
N VAL A 35 -1.58 2.40 -3.57
CA VAL A 35 -0.75 3.01 -2.53
C VAL A 35 -0.68 4.51 -2.71
N ASP A 36 -0.31 4.99 -3.90
CA ASP A 36 -0.20 6.42 -4.18
C ASP A 36 -1.56 7.13 -4.05
N TYR A 37 -2.62 6.57 -4.63
CA TYR A 37 -3.96 7.13 -4.52
C TYR A 37 -4.40 7.29 -3.06
N THR A 38 -4.24 6.24 -2.26
CA THR A 38 -4.69 6.24 -0.86
C THR A 38 -3.82 7.15 0.00
N ALA A 39 -2.51 7.16 -0.20
CA ALA A 39 -1.61 8.07 0.51
C ALA A 39 -1.90 9.54 0.17
N THR A 40 -2.12 9.88 -1.11
CA THR A 40 -2.53 11.23 -1.50
C THR A 40 -3.88 11.59 -0.90
N ARG A 41 -4.86 10.68 -0.90
CA ARG A 41 -6.19 10.94 -0.36
C ARG A 41 -6.18 11.12 1.17
N LEU A 42 -5.36 10.38 1.89
CA LEU A 42 -5.19 10.54 3.33
C LEU A 42 -4.52 11.88 3.66
N ASN A 43 -3.48 12.27 2.90
CA ASN A 43 -2.86 13.58 3.03
C ASN A 43 -3.85 14.73 2.76
N THR A 44 -4.73 14.62 1.76
CA THR A 44 -5.74 15.67 1.51
C THR A 44 -6.83 15.73 2.58
N LEU A 45 -7.05 14.65 3.32
CA LEU A 45 -7.93 14.62 4.49
C LEU A 45 -7.24 15.12 5.77
N GLY A 46 -5.98 15.55 5.69
CA GLY A 46 -5.19 16.05 6.82
C GLY A 46 -4.51 14.97 7.65
N VAL A 47 -4.54 13.71 7.21
CA VAL A 47 -3.84 12.60 7.87
C VAL A 47 -2.39 12.61 7.41
N GLY A 48 -1.49 12.95 8.33
CA GLY A 48 -0.07 13.08 8.09
C GLY A 48 0.78 12.21 9.00
N ARG A 49 2.06 12.54 9.07
CA ARG A 49 3.01 11.86 9.95
C ARG A 49 2.61 12.03 11.42
N ASN A 50 2.67 10.94 12.16
CA ASN A 50 2.27 10.78 13.57
C ASN A 50 0.76 10.69 13.83
N ASP A 51 -0.08 10.69 12.79
CA ASP A 51 -1.50 10.42 12.97
C ASP A 51 -1.77 8.91 13.10
N THR A 52 -2.63 8.57 14.07
CA THR A 52 -3.03 7.18 14.31
C THR A 52 -4.13 6.80 13.33
N VAL A 53 -3.85 5.84 12.43
CA VAL A 53 -4.81 5.30 11.47
C VAL A 53 -5.16 3.87 11.84
N ALA A 54 -6.45 3.61 12.12
CA ALA A 54 -6.93 2.25 12.35
C ALA A 54 -7.25 1.56 11.02
N ILE A 55 -6.71 0.35 10.80
CA ILE A 55 -7.07 -0.52 9.67
C ILE A 55 -8.07 -1.55 10.17
N VAL A 56 -9.29 -1.54 9.62
CA VAL A 56 -10.30 -2.58 9.90
C VAL A 56 -10.70 -3.22 8.58
N LEU A 57 -10.04 -4.32 8.24
CA LEU A 57 -10.27 -5.08 7.02
C LEU A 57 -10.22 -6.58 7.35
N PRO A 58 -10.98 -7.43 6.62
CA PRO A 58 -10.79 -8.87 6.70
C PRO A 58 -9.38 -9.26 6.22
N ASN A 59 -8.81 -10.32 6.80
CA ASN A 59 -7.51 -10.87 6.37
C ASN A 59 -7.55 -11.14 4.85
N GLY A 60 -6.61 -10.57 4.10
CA GLY A 60 -6.61 -10.65 2.64
C GLY A 60 -5.69 -9.61 1.96
N PRO A 61 -5.70 -9.55 0.62
CA PRO A 61 -4.87 -8.64 -0.17
C PRO A 61 -5.13 -7.17 0.16
N GLU A 62 -6.34 -6.83 0.58
CA GLU A 62 -6.74 -5.49 1.02
C GLU A 62 -6.01 -5.09 2.31
N MET A 63 -5.91 -6.00 3.28
CA MET A 63 -5.15 -5.75 4.52
C MET A 63 -3.66 -5.54 4.23
N ALA A 64 -3.07 -6.37 3.36
CA ALA A 64 -1.67 -6.22 2.96
C ALA A 64 -1.42 -4.90 2.20
N SER A 65 -2.33 -4.50 1.31
CA SER A 65 -2.25 -3.20 0.62
C SER A 65 -2.35 -2.01 1.59
N ALA A 66 -3.25 -2.07 2.58
CA ALA A 66 -3.42 -1.02 3.57
C ALA A 66 -2.17 -0.83 4.43
N PHE A 67 -1.49 -1.92 4.77
CA PHE A 67 -0.23 -1.86 5.50
C PHE A 67 0.88 -1.13 4.70
N ILE A 68 1.00 -1.44 3.41
CA ILE A 68 1.98 -0.78 2.52
C ILE A 68 1.66 0.71 2.34
N VAL A 69 0.38 1.07 2.26
CA VAL A 69 -0.07 2.47 2.20
C VAL A 69 0.39 3.25 3.44
N LEU A 70 0.17 2.69 4.64
CA LEU A 70 0.54 3.37 5.88
C LEU A 70 2.06 3.50 6.03
N GLU A 71 2.82 2.50 5.63
CA GLU A 71 4.28 2.57 5.57
C GLU A 71 4.73 3.73 4.67
N ARG A 72 4.15 3.85 3.47
CA ARG A 72 4.45 4.93 2.54
C ARG A 72 4.10 6.32 3.09
N LEU A 73 3.02 6.45 3.86
CA LEU A 73 2.62 7.71 4.51
C LEU A 73 3.64 8.17 5.58
N LEU A 74 4.34 7.21 6.20
CA LEU A 74 5.31 7.47 7.26
C LEU A 74 6.71 7.77 6.72
N LEU A 75 7.02 7.44 5.46
CA LEU A 75 8.32 7.71 4.84
C LEU A 75 8.48 9.17 4.41
N PRO A 76 9.71 9.73 4.47
CA PRO A 76 9.96 11.07 3.98
C PRO A 76 10.00 11.02 2.45
N HIS A 77 9.27 11.94 1.80
CA HIS A 77 9.53 12.28 0.40
C HIS A 77 10.97 12.80 0.31
N ARG A 78 11.90 11.93 -0.07
CA ARG A 78 13.20 12.36 -0.60
C ARG A 78 13.03 12.84 -2.03
#